data_AF-A0A534NU96-F1
#
_entry.id   AF-A0A534NU96-F1
#
_cell.length_a   1.000
_cell.length_b   1.000
_cell.length_c   1.000
_cell.angle_alpha   90.00
_cell.angle_beta   90.00
_cell.angle_gamma   90.00
#
_symmetry.space_group_name_H-M   'P 1'
#
loop_
_entity.id
_entity.type
_entity.pdbx_description
1 polymer ?
#
loop_
_entity_poly.entity_id
_entity_poly.type
_entity_poly.pdbx_seq_one_letter_code
_entity_poly.pdbx_strand_id
1 'polypeptide(L)'
;VAFGWRGTLERIAAVLPGATHREGPPTDNGGVVVDAPLPAGANLERIDRALKGIAGVVDHGLFLDLSPTVVVGGPSGVRVISGG
;
A
#
# COMPACT_ATOMS: atom_id res chain seq x y z
N VAL A 1 7.67 0.78 10.46
CA VAL A 1 8.92 1.22 11.15
C VAL A 1 9.96 0.11 11.16
N ALA A 2 11.25 0.41 11.40
CA ALA A 2 12.30 -0.60 11.45
C ALA A 2 12.29 -1.45 12.74
N PHE A 3 11.99 -0.86 13.89
CA PHE A 3 11.91 -1.62 15.13
C PHE A 3 10.73 -2.60 15.12
N GLY A 4 10.96 -3.85 15.55
CA GLY A 4 9.89 -4.85 15.69
C GLY A 4 9.21 -5.24 14.38
N TRP A 5 9.82 -4.96 13.22
CA TRP A 5 9.18 -5.10 11.92
C TRP A 5 8.69 -6.52 11.62
N ARG A 6 9.36 -7.57 12.12
CA ARG A 6 8.94 -8.97 11.94
C ARG A 6 7.56 -9.25 12.53
N GLY A 7 7.28 -8.78 13.74
CA GLY A 7 5.96 -8.92 14.35
C GLY A 7 4.90 -8.00 13.72
N THR A 8 5.31 -6.89 13.12
CA THR A 8 4.41 -6.08 12.29
C THR A 8 4.06 -6.81 10.99
N LEU A 9 5.03 -7.46 10.34
CA LEU A 9 4.82 -8.28 9.15
C LEU A 9 3.84 -9.43 9.41
N GLU A 10 3.98 -10.15 10.53
CA GLU A 10 3.04 -11.23 10.90
C GLU A 10 1.60 -10.71 11.01
N ARG A 11 1.40 -9.54 11.64
CA ARG A 11 0.08 -8.91 11.74
C ARG A 11 -0.46 -8.44 10.39
N ILE A 12 0.41 -7.91 9.52
CA ILE A 12 0.03 -7.56 8.14
C ILE A 12 -0.38 -8.83 7.38
N ALA A 13 0.37 -9.93 7.51
CA ALA A 13 0.09 -11.19 6.83
C ALA A 13 -1.24 -11.83 7.27
N ALA A 14 -1.73 -11.54 8.47
CA ALA A 14 -3.07 -11.93 8.91
C ALA A 14 -4.20 -11.16 8.18
N VAL A 15 -3.93 -9.94 7.70
CA VAL A 15 -4.88 -9.13 6.92
C VAL A 15 -4.72 -9.41 5.42
N LEU A 16 -3.48 -9.49 4.94
CA LEU A 16 -3.11 -9.74 3.55
C LEU A 16 -2.17 -10.96 3.47
N PRO A 17 -2.73 -12.18 3.34
CA PRO A 17 -1.93 -13.39 3.23
C PRO A 17 -0.93 -13.32 2.08
N GLY A 18 0.31 -13.72 2.35
CA GLY A 18 1.41 -13.62 1.38
C GLY A 18 2.20 -12.30 1.44
N ALA A 19 1.95 -11.45 2.45
CA ALA A 19 2.81 -10.31 2.71
C ALA A 19 4.26 -10.72 3.01
N THR A 20 5.22 -10.03 2.41
CA THR A 20 6.66 -10.30 2.55
C THR A 20 7.44 -9.01 2.77
N HIS A 21 8.56 -9.11 3.48
CA HIS A 21 9.52 -8.02 3.54
C HIS A 21 10.15 -7.80 2.17
N ARG A 22 10.16 -6.54 1.71
CA ARG A 22 10.90 -6.15 0.52
C ARG A 22 12.34 -5.88 0.91
N GLU A 23 13.26 -6.69 0.37
CA GLU A 23 14.69 -6.43 0.51
C GLU A 23 15.08 -5.14 -0.20
N GLY A 24 15.91 -4.33 0.47
CA GLY A 24 16.33 -3.04 -0.06
C GLY A 24 16.81 -2.08 1.03
N PRO A 25 17.25 -0.86 0.65
CA PRO A 25 17.54 0.17 1.61
C PRO A 25 16.27 0.57 2.38
N PRO A 26 16.42 1.09 3.61
CA PRO A 26 15.29 1.71 4.30
C PRO A 26 14.67 2.84 3.47
N THR A 27 13.43 3.17 3.77
CA THR A 27 12.82 4.39 3.24
C THR A 27 13.59 5.63 3.72
N ASP A 28 13.32 6.78 3.13
CA ASP A 28 13.81 8.09 3.58
C ASP A 28 13.57 8.35 5.08
N ASN A 29 12.42 7.90 5.60
CA ASN A 29 12.08 7.94 7.02
C ASN A 29 12.64 6.77 7.86
N GLY A 30 13.55 5.97 7.31
CA GLY A 30 14.21 4.85 8.00
C GLY A 30 13.30 3.63 8.26
N GLY A 31 12.18 3.52 7.55
CA GLY A 31 11.26 2.38 7.62
C GLY A 31 11.67 1.22 6.73
N VAL A 32 11.07 0.04 6.95
CA VAL A 32 11.11 -1.07 5.99
C VAL A 32 9.84 -1.08 5.15
N VAL A 33 9.91 -1.69 3.97
CA VAL A 33 8.76 -1.87 3.08
C VAL A 33 8.29 -3.32 3.13
N VAL A 34 6.97 -3.51 3.16
CA VAL A 34 6.32 -4.82 3.07
C VAL A 34 5.50 -4.83 1.79
N ASP A 35 5.76 -5.82 0.94
CA ASP A 35 4.94 -6.10 -0.24
C ASP A 35 3.83 -7.06 0.14
N ALA A 36 2.60 -6.80 -0.30
CA ALA A 36 1.47 -7.67 -0.01
C ALA A 36 0.56 -7.81 -1.24
N PRO A 37 0.17 -9.04 -1.62
CA PRO A 37 -0.77 -9.24 -2.70
C PRO A 37 -2.16 -8.76 -2.27
N LEU A 38 -2.83 -8.00 -3.15
CA LEU A 38 -4.23 -7.63 -2.95
C LEU A 38 -5.14 -8.70 -3.58
N PRO A 39 -6.02 -9.34 -2.80
CA PRO A 39 -6.96 -10.30 -3.36
C PRO A 39 -7.92 -9.63 -4.36
N ALA A 40 -8.26 -10.33 -5.43
CA ALA A 40 -9.25 -9.85 -6.40
C ALA A 40 -10.61 -9.62 -5.70
N GLY A 41 -11.22 -8.47 -5.99
CA GLY A 41 -12.51 -8.10 -5.39
C GLY A 41 -12.46 -7.77 -3.89
N ALA A 42 -11.27 -7.63 -3.30
CA ALA A 42 -11.15 -7.25 -1.89
C ALA A 42 -11.78 -5.88 -1.62
N ASN A 43 -12.39 -5.73 -0.45
CA ASN A 43 -12.87 -4.44 0.03
C ASN A 43 -11.67 -3.58 0.47
N LEU A 44 -11.25 -2.65 -0.40
CA LEU A 44 -10.05 -1.85 -0.19
C LEU A 44 -10.18 -0.90 1.01
N GLU A 45 -11.36 -0.33 1.25
CA GLU A 45 -11.59 0.55 2.41
C GLU A 45 -11.46 -0.22 3.74
N ARG A 46 -11.89 -1.49 3.77
CA ARG A 46 -11.70 -2.35 4.93
C ARG A 46 -10.22 -2.67 5.14
N ILE A 47 -9.47 -2.91 4.06
CA ILE A 47 -8.02 -3.15 4.13
C ILE A 47 -7.29 -1.89 4.62
N ASP A 48 -7.61 -0.72 4.08
CA ASP A 48 -7.08 0.58 4.52
C ASP A 48 -7.21 0.76 6.04
N ARG A 49 -8.44 0.64 6.55
CA ARG A 49 -8.71 0.76 7.99
C ARG A 49 -7.98 -0.31 8.81
N ALA A 50 -7.95 -1.55 8.33
CA ALA A 50 -7.28 -2.64 9.04
C ALA A 50 -5.77 -2.41 9.14
N LEU A 51 -5.11 -2.01 8.05
CA LEU A 51 -3.68 -1.75 8.03
C LEU A 51 -3.31 -0.52 8.87
N LYS A 52 -4.08 0.58 8.78
CA LYS A 52 -3.89 1.77 9.63
C LYS A 52 -4.00 1.46 11.13
N GLY A 53 -4.78 0.44 11.50
CA GLY A 53 -4.92 -0.01 12.88
C GLY A 53 -3.73 -0.82 13.43
N ILE A 54 -2.79 -1.26 12.59
CA ILE A 54 -1.66 -2.09 13.03
C ILE A 54 -0.53 -1.19 13.54
N ALA A 55 -0.28 -1.20 14.86
CA ALA A 55 0.86 -0.51 15.45
C ALA A 55 2.19 -0.96 14.80
N GLY A 56 2.94 0.00 14.24
CA GLY A 56 4.19 -0.25 13.51
C GLY A 56 4.06 -0.11 11.99
N VAL A 57 2.83 -0.12 11.45
CA VAL A 57 2.54 0.41 10.10
C VAL A 57 2.61 1.93 10.19
N VAL A 58 3.38 2.53 9.28
CA VAL A 58 3.49 4.00 9.17
C VAL A 58 2.47 4.51 8.17
N ASP A 59 2.39 3.85 7.01
CA ASP A 59 1.45 4.12 5.94
C ASP A 59 1.29 2.88 5.05
N HIS A 60 0.41 2.95 4.06
CA HIS A 60 0.21 1.94 3.03
C HIS A 60 -0.05 2.56 1.65
N GLY A 61 0.16 1.80 0.58
CA GLY A 61 0.02 2.29 -0.79
C GLY A 61 -1.40 2.39 -1.36
N LEU A 62 -2.45 2.24 -0.54
CA LEU A 62 -3.84 2.45 -1.00
C LEU A 62 -4.18 3.95 -0.98
N PHE A 63 -4.45 4.50 -2.16
CA PHE A 63 -4.87 5.89 -2.35
C PHE A 63 -6.38 5.96 -2.56
N LEU A 64 -7.12 5.73 -1.47
CA LEU A 64 -8.57 5.84 -1.45
C LEU A 64 -8.97 7.29 -1.13
N ASP A 65 -10.14 7.72 -1.59
CA ASP A 65 -10.71 9.05 -1.31
C ASP A 65 -9.94 10.26 -1.90
N LEU A 66 -9.26 10.05 -3.03
CA LEU A 66 -8.73 11.14 -3.84
C LEU A 66 -9.69 11.49 -4.99
N SER A 67 -9.66 12.74 -5.45
CA SER A 67 -10.21 13.15 -6.74
C SER A 67 -9.04 13.48 -7.69
N PRO A 68 -8.42 12.46 -8.31
CA PRO A 68 -7.22 12.66 -9.10
C PRO A 68 -7.56 13.17 -10.50
N THR A 69 -6.67 13.97 -11.08
CA THR A 69 -6.55 14.04 -12.54
C THR A 69 -5.46 13.07 -12.97
N VAL A 70 -5.82 12.08 -13.78
CA VAL A 70 -4.94 11.04 -14.31
C VAL A 70 -4.58 11.37 -15.75
N VAL A 71 -3.28 11.54 -16.01
CA VAL A 71 -2.74 11.76 -17.35
C VAL A 71 -2.13 10.45 -17.85
N VAL A 72 -2.70 9.89 -18.92
CA VAL A 72 -2.33 8.60 -19.50
C VAL A 72 -1.68 8.80 -20.87
N GLY A 73 -0.40 8.44 -20.99
CA GLY A 73 0.30 8.39 -22.28
C GLY A 73 0.09 7.05 -22.99
N GLY A 74 -0.23 7.09 -24.29
CA GLY A 74 -0.35 5.89 -25.11
C GLY A 74 0.06 6.13 -26.57
N PRO A 75 -0.01 5.10 -27.43
CA PRO A 75 0.40 5.20 -28.84
C PRO A 75 -0.33 6.30 -29.63
N SER A 76 -1.54 6.67 -29.22
CA SER A 76 -2.37 7.71 -29.84
C SER A 76 -2.19 9.10 -29.22
N GLY A 77 -1.20 9.29 -28.34
CA GLY A 77 -0.96 10.54 -27.62
C GLY A 77 -1.44 10.50 -26.16
N VAL A 78 -1.69 11.68 -25.60
CA VAL A 78 -2.04 11.86 -24.18
C VAL A 78 -3.55 11.93 -23.99
N ARG A 79 -4.05 11.20 -22.99
CA ARG A 79 -5.44 11.26 -22.52
C ARG A 79 -5.47 11.78 -21.09
N VAL A 80 -6.35 12.73 -20.80
CA VAL A 80 -6.58 13.24 -19.45
C VAL A 80 -7.93 12.73 -18.94
N ILE A 81 -7.95 12.15 -17.74
CA ILE A 81 -9.14 11.63 -17.05
C ILE A 81 -9.21 12.36 -15.71
N SER A 82 -10.29 13.07 -15.44
CA SER A 82 -10.49 13.73 -14.14
C SER A 82 -11.49 12.95 -13.31
N GLY A 83 -11.15 12.70 -12.03
CA GLY A 83 -12.09 12.25 -11.02
C GLY A 83 -13.14 13.33 -10.80
N GLY A 84 -14.40 12.91 -10.73
CA GLY A 84 -15.51 13.78 -10.32
C GLY A 84 -15.46 14.16 -8.85
#